data_AF-G0R4X8-F1
#
_entry.id   AF-G0R4X8-F1
#
_cell.length_a   1.000
_cell.length_b   1.000
_cell.length_c   1.000
_cell.angle_alpha   90.00
_cell.angle_beta   90.00
_cell.angle_gamma   90.00
#
_symmetry.space_group_name_H-M   'P 1'
#
loop_
_entity.id
_entity.type
_entity.pdbx_description
1 polymer ?
#
loop_
_entity_poly.entity_id
_entity_poly.type
_entity_poly.pdbx_seq_one_letter_code
_entity_poly.pdbx_strand_id
1 'polypeptide(L)'
;MNRILKKTILTTLQANIQLKMNCQNQLIYIYEIGQLVLIKNADDINNDLVAQLKKIISIENEGKYTTLIQIKWYYKKDELHKKFNNILNCISLNEIFETDHYDYTYVDCINGLCKIYSFEEYDKLKNISQNTFFTRAKYYTAKKNQILLMKNGKLDVFVKNLQILIYCIFNAKNVKYGFIHFVLVQKKI
;
A
#
# COMPACT_ATOMS: atom_id res chain seq x y z
N MET A 1 41.09 -42.12 -24.25
CA MET A 1 41.26 -40.73 -23.76
C MET A 1 40.10 -39.78 -24.12
N ASN A 2 39.24 -40.07 -25.11
CA ASN A 2 38.29 -39.08 -25.67
C ASN A 2 36.84 -39.07 -25.12
N ARG A 3 36.42 -40.06 -24.30
CA ARG A 3 35.05 -40.15 -23.78
C ARG A 3 34.81 -39.25 -22.56
N ILE A 4 35.80 -39.12 -21.69
CA ILE A 4 35.71 -38.33 -20.46
C ILE A 4 35.65 -36.84 -20.81
N LEU A 5 36.54 -36.36 -21.69
CA LEU A 5 36.51 -34.97 -22.17
C LEU A 5 35.17 -34.59 -22.82
N LYS A 6 34.61 -35.45 -23.69
CA LYS A 6 33.30 -35.21 -24.31
C LYS A 6 32.17 -35.12 -23.29
N LYS A 7 32.18 -35.95 -22.26
CA LYS A 7 31.16 -35.96 -21.21
C LYS A 7 31.22 -34.68 -20.37
N THR A 8 32.42 -34.24 -20.00
CA THR A 8 32.64 -32.99 -19.26
C THR A 8 32.22 -31.76 -20.07
N ILE A 9 32.59 -31.69 -21.35
CA ILE A 9 32.19 -30.57 -22.22
C ILE A 9 30.67 -30.52 -22.38
N LEU A 10 30.01 -31.68 -22.57
CA LEU A 10 28.56 -31.76 -22.71
C LEU A 10 27.84 -31.33 -21.43
N THR A 11 28.29 -31.77 -20.25
CA THR A 11 27.69 -31.35 -18.98
C THR A 11 27.88 -29.85 -18.71
N THR A 12 29.02 -29.29 -19.10
CA THR A 12 29.29 -27.85 -18.92
C THR A 12 28.45 -27.00 -19.87
N LEU A 13 28.27 -27.45 -21.12
CA LEU A 13 27.36 -26.82 -22.07
C LEU A 13 25.91 -26.89 -21.61
N GLN A 14 25.46 -28.04 -21.09
CA GLN A 14 24.12 -28.19 -20.54
C GLN A 14 23.88 -27.26 -19.34
N ALA A 15 24.84 -27.15 -18.43
CA ALA A 15 24.74 -26.21 -17.30
C ALA A 15 24.69 -24.75 -17.76
N ASN A 16 25.50 -24.37 -18.75
CA ASN A 16 25.48 -23.01 -19.31
C ASN A 16 24.19 -22.69 -20.08
N ILE A 17 23.64 -23.66 -20.80
CA ILE A 17 22.32 -23.53 -21.45
C ILE A 17 21.23 -23.40 -20.39
N GLN A 18 21.27 -24.20 -19.33
CA GLN A 18 20.33 -24.12 -18.21
C GLN A 18 20.37 -22.75 -17.52
N LEU A 19 21.56 -22.21 -17.26
CA LEU A 19 21.76 -20.88 -16.68
C LEU A 19 21.24 -19.78 -17.62
N LYS A 20 21.53 -19.87 -18.92
CA LYS A 20 21.06 -18.90 -19.92
C LYS A 20 19.53 -18.92 -20.06
N MET A 21 18.90 -20.10 -20.02
CA MET A 21 17.45 -20.25 -20.02
C MET A 21 16.81 -19.74 -18.72
N ASN A 22 17.46 -19.94 -17.57
CA ASN A 22 17.02 -19.36 -16.30
C ASN A 22 17.09 -17.82 -16.29
N CYS A 23 18.10 -17.22 -16.93
CA CYS A 23 18.22 -15.76 -17.05
C CYS A 23 17.25 -15.16 -18.08
N GLN A 24 16.92 -15.87 -19.16
CA GLN A 24 16.04 -15.36 -20.22
C GLN A 24 14.55 -15.32 -19.82
N ASN A 25 14.16 -16.03 -18.76
CA ASN A 25 12.79 -16.05 -18.25
C ASN A 25 12.59 -15.21 -16.98
N GLN A 26 13.58 -14.41 -16.56
CA GLN A 26 13.36 -13.45 -15.47
C GLN A 26 12.58 -12.25 -15.98
N LEU A 27 11.33 -12.13 -15.53
CA LEU A 27 10.55 -10.90 -15.67
C LEU A 27 11.34 -9.75 -15.04
N ILE A 28 11.82 -8.84 -15.88
CA ILE A 28 12.51 -7.62 -15.43
C ILE A 28 11.43 -6.65 -14.94
N TYR A 29 11.34 -6.48 -13.63
CA TYR A 29 10.49 -5.45 -13.02
C TYR A 29 11.30 -4.18 -12.84
N ILE A 30 10.89 -3.11 -13.51
CA ILE A 30 11.50 -1.79 -13.41
C ILE A 30 10.67 -0.96 -12.44
N TYR A 31 11.29 -0.49 -11.37
CA TYR A 31 10.66 0.38 -10.37
C TYR A 31 11.22 1.79 -10.45
N GLU A 32 10.33 2.77 -10.35
CA GLU A 32 10.65 4.19 -10.42
C GLU A 32 10.26 4.93 -9.14
N ILE A 33 11.03 5.96 -8.79
CA ILE A 33 10.72 6.81 -7.63
C ILE A 33 9.33 7.43 -7.80
N GLY A 34 8.55 7.39 -6.73
CA GLY A 34 7.17 7.88 -6.70
C GLY A 34 6.12 6.80 -6.95
N GLN A 35 6.51 5.62 -7.46
CA GLN A 35 5.59 4.50 -7.65
C GLN A 35 5.05 3.96 -6.33
N LEU A 36 3.85 3.40 -6.42
CA LEU A 36 3.14 2.76 -5.33
C LEU A 36 3.39 1.26 -5.40
N VAL A 37 3.90 0.72 -4.30
CA VAL A 37 4.40 -0.64 -4.21
C VAL A 37 3.74 -1.38 -3.05
N LEU A 38 3.67 -2.69 -3.21
CA LEU A 38 3.39 -3.63 -2.14
C LEU A 38 4.70 -4.12 -1.56
N ILE A 39 4.81 -4.12 -0.23
CA ILE A 39 5.95 -4.63 0.51
C ILE A 39 5.50 -5.87 1.27
N LYS A 40 6.24 -6.97 1.12
CA LYS A 40 5.98 -8.22 1.84
C LYS A 40 5.93 -7.96 3.33
N ASN A 41 4.84 -8.39 3.94
CA ASN A 41 4.69 -8.33 5.38
C ASN A 41 5.30 -9.59 6.01
N ALA A 42 6.22 -9.38 6.96
CA ALA A 42 6.88 -10.48 7.66
C ALA A 42 5.94 -11.19 8.64
N ASP A 43 4.95 -10.47 9.19
CA ASP A 43 4.03 -10.99 10.20
C ASP A 43 2.79 -11.65 9.57
N ASP A 44 2.39 -11.23 8.37
CA ASP A 44 1.24 -11.78 7.65
C ASP A 44 1.52 -11.88 6.14
N ILE A 45 1.92 -13.07 5.70
CA ILE A 45 2.34 -13.33 4.31
C ILE A 45 1.24 -13.11 3.27
N ASN A 46 -0.03 -13.07 3.70
CA ASN A 46 -1.18 -12.86 2.80
C ASN A 46 -1.58 -11.39 2.72
N ASN A 47 -0.97 -10.52 3.53
CA ASN A 47 -1.37 -9.13 3.69
C ASN A 47 -0.17 -8.19 3.53
N ASP A 48 0.20 -7.96 2.27
CA ASP A 48 1.26 -7.01 1.93
C ASP A 48 0.95 -5.60 2.42
N LEU A 49 1.99 -4.91 2.88
CA LEU A 49 1.93 -3.51 3.29
C LEU A 49 1.97 -2.61 2.06
N VAL A 50 1.34 -1.43 2.15
CA VAL A 50 1.27 -0.47 1.03
C VAL A 50 2.23 0.68 1.27
N ALA A 51 3.07 1.00 0.29
CA ALA A 51 4.03 2.10 0.41
C ALA A 51 4.24 2.85 -0.90
N GLN A 52 4.79 4.06 -0.79
CA GLN A 52 5.32 4.82 -1.92
C GLN A 52 6.84 4.80 -1.89
N LEU A 53 7.46 4.46 -3.02
CA LEU A 53 8.90 4.52 -3.21
C LEU A 53 9.38 5.98 -3.22
N LYS A 54 10.33 6.33 -2.36
CA LYS A 54 10.83 7.70 -2.20
C LYS A 54 12.26 7.87 -2.65
N LYS A 55 13.14 6.93 -2.33
CA LYS A 55 14.55 6.94 -2.72
C LYS A 55 15.07 5.52 -2.91
N ILE A 56 16.10 5.39 -3.72
CA ILE A 56 16.89 4.16 -3.87
C ILE A 56 18.31 4.50 -3.44
N ILE A 57 18.88 3.70 -2.55
CA ILE A 57 20.21 3.93 -1.96
C ILE A 57 21.01 2.64 -2.10
N SER A 58 22.28 2.75 -2.48
CA SER A 58 23.23 1.65 -2.43
C SER A 58 24.23 1.90 -1.32
N ILE A 59 24.43 0.91 -0.46
CA ILE A 59 25.41 0.95 0.62
C ILE A 59 26.51 -0.04 0.27
N GLU A 60 27.76 0.42 0.26
CA GLU A 60 28.93 -0.43 0.09
C GLU A 60 29.47 -0.85 1.46
N ASN A 61 29.71 -2.15 1.63
CA ASN A 61 30.40 -2.68 2.79
C ASN A 61 31.37 -3.78 2.34
N GLU A 62 32.68 -3.57 2.57
CA GLU A 62 33.74 -4.53 2.22
C GLU A 62 33.68 -5.01 0.75
N GLY A 63 33.40 -4.10 -0.19
CA GLY A 63 33.29 -4.41 -1.62
C GLY A 63 31.98 -5.12 -2.02
N LYS A 64 31.02 -5.27 -1.11
CA LYS A 64 29.65 -5.74 -1.41
C LYS A 64 28.69 -4.56 -1.40
N TYR A 65 27.85 -4.47 -2.44
CA TYR A 65 26.80 -3.47 -2.55
C TYR A 65 25.46 -4.06 -2.10
N THR A 66 24.81 -3.39 -1.15
CA THR A 66 23.45 -3.69 -0.71
C THR A 66 22.55 -2.53 -1.11
N THR A 67 21.53 -2.81 -1.92
CA THR A 67 20.54 -1.80 -2.31
C THR A 67 19.37 -1.79 -1.33
N LEU A 68 19.08 -0.61 -0.80
CA LEU A 68 17.93 -0.32 0.03
C LEU A 68 17.02 0.69 -0.67
N ILE A 69 15.76 0.72 -0.24
CA ILE A 69 14.78 1.71 -0.66
C ILE A 69 14.28 2.47 0.55
N GLN A 70 14.14 3.78 0.40
CA GLN A 70 13.36 4.59 1.32
C GLN A 70 11.91 4.57 0.84
N ILE A 71 11.00 4.27 1.74
CA ILE A 71 9.57 4.21 1.44
C ILE A 71 8.78 5.09 2.40
N LYS A 72 7.57 5.44 1.99
CA LYS A 72 6.57 6.13 2.80
C LYS A 72 5.34 5.26 2.94
N TRP A 73 4.96 4.92 4.16
CA TRP A 73 3.88 3.98 4.43
C TRP A 73 2.49 4.56 4.20
N TYR A 74 1.59 3.70 3.74
CA TYR A 74 0.14 3.89 3.79
C TYR A 74 -0.44 2.83 4.71
N TYR A 75 -1.28 3.24 5.66
CA TYR A 75 -1.86 2.30 6.60
C TYR A 75 -3.23 1.81 6.14
N LYS A 76 -3.46 0.50 6.26
CA LYS A 76 -4.77 -0.12 6.13
C LYS A 76 -5.58 0.08 7.40
N LYS A 77 -6.88 -0.19 7.34
CA LYS A 77 -7.78 -0.08 8.50
C LYS A 77 -7.29 -0.91 9.70
N ASP A 78 -6.72 -2.09 9.46
CA ASP A 78 -6.30 -3.05 10.50
C ASP A 78 -4.97 -2.65 11.15
N GLU A 79 -4.24 -1.72 10.52
CA GLU A 79 -2.97 -1.17 11.01
C GLU A 79 -3.19 0.13 11.82
N LEU A 80 -4.45 0.62 11.91
CA LEU A 80 -4.78 1.80 12.68
C LEU A 80 -4.75 1.53 14.18
N HIS A 81 -4.38 2.56 14.94
CA HIS A 81 -4.39 2.50 16.40
C HIS A 81 -5.77 2.16 16.96
N LYS A 82 -5.83 1.28 17.98
CA LYS A 82 -7.06 0.76 18.63
C LYS A 82 -8.10 1.80 19.06
N LYS A 83 -7.70 3.07 19.19
CA LYS A 83 -8.63 4.16 19.53
C LYS A 83 -9.66 4.44 18.42
N PHE A 84 -9.40 3.97 17.21
CA PHE A 84 -10.30 4.09 16.07
C PHE A 84 -11.25 2.91 15.91
N ASN A 85 -11.25 1.95 16.83
CA ASN A 85 -12.12 0.78 16.76
C ASN A 85 -13.60 1.12 16.53
N ASN A 86 -14.09 2.22 17.14
CA ASN A 86 -15.47 2.66 17.02
C ASN A 86 -15.85 3.14 15.60
N ILE A 87 -14.86 3.48 14.77
CA ILE A 87 -15.08 3.98 13.40
C ILE A 87 -14.61 2.99 12.33
N LEU A 88 -13.99 1.85 12.70
CA LEU A 88 -13.50 0.86 11.73
C LEU A 88 -14.61 0.33 10.81
N ASN A 89 -15.84 0.22 11.32
CA ASN A 89 -17.01 -0.19 10.52
C ASN A 89 -17.37 0.81 9.40
N CYS A 90 -16.87 2.05 9.49
CA CYS A 90 -17.08 3.10 8.50
C CYS A 90 -15.94 3.22 7.48
N ILE A 91 -14.89 2.40 7.64
CA ILE A 91 -13.69 2.39 6.80
C ILE A 91 -13.77 1.17 5.87
N SER A 92 -13.58 1.39 4.57
CA SER A 92 -13.58 0.29 3.61
C SER A 92 -12.32 -0.58 3.75
N LEU A 93 -12.41 -1.85 3.35
CA LEU A 93 -11.26 -2.76 3.30
C LEU A 93 -10.17 -2.27 2.33
N ASN A 94 -10.58 -1.60 1.26
CA ASN A 94 -9.66 -1.08 0.24
C ASN A 94 -9.27 0.39 0.50
N GLU A 95 -9.72 0.97 1.62
CA GLU A 95 -9.34 2.31 2.04
C GLU A 95 -8.01 2.29 2.77
N ILE A 96 -7.10 3.17 2.36
CA ILE A 96 -5.80 3.33 3.00
C ILE A 96 -5.50 4.80 3.29
N PHE A 97 -4.62 5.01 4.27
CA PHE A 97 -4.32 6.32 4.81
C PHE A 97 -2.86 6.68 4.56
N GLU A 98 -2.62 7.76 3.81
CA GLU A 98 -1.28 8.32 3.66
C GLU A 98 -0.74 8.74 5.02
N THR A 99 0.45 8.23 5.39
CA THR A 99 1.05 8.54 6.70
C THR A 99 2.19 9.55 6.62
N ASP A 100 2.73 9.97 7.75
CA ASP A 100 4.03 10.66 7.86
C ASP A 100 5.20 9.72 8.19
N HIS A 101 4.96 8.41 8.14
CA HIS A 101 5.95 7.39 8.48
C HIS A 101 6.82 7.03 7.26
N TYR A 102 8.11 7.30 7.39
CA TYR A 102 9.15 6.89 6.43
C TYR A 102 10.03 5.81 7.04
N ASP A 103 10.45 4.86 6.21
CA ASP A 103 11.30 3.76 6.63
C ASP A 103 12.24 3.31 5.51
N TYR A 104 13.23 2.48 5.85
CA TYR A 104 14.15 1.85 4.91
C TYR A 104 13.94 0.33 4.89
N THR A 105 13.89 -0.24 3.68
CA THR A 105 13.78 -1.69 3.52
C THR A 105 14.61 -2.18 2.33
N TYR A 106 14.75 -3.50 2.20
CA TYR A 106 15.44 -4.14 1.08
C TYR A 106 14.57 -4.11 -0.18
N VAL A 107 15.21 -4.03 -1.35
CA VAL A 107 14.51 -4.07 -2.65
C VAL A 107 13.72 -5.38 -2.82
N ASP A 108 14.26 -6.49 -2.31
CA ASP A 108 13.66 -7.84 -2.43
C ASP A 108 12.35 -8.00 -1.65
N CYS A 109 12.04 -7.05 -0.77
CA CYS A 109 10.77 -7.00 -0.05
C CYS A 109 9.63 -6.47 -0.93
N ILE A 110 9.90 -5.88 -2.10
CA ILE A 110 8.82 -5.46 -3.02
C ILE A 110 8.12 -6.71 -3.58
N ASN A 111 6.81 -6.79 -3.37
CA ASN A 111 5.97 -7.88 -3.89
C ASN A 111 5.19 -7.50 -5.17
N GLY A 112 5.21 -6.21 -5.55
CA GLY A 112 4.61 -5.75 -6.80
C GLY A 112 4.18 -4.28 -6.75
N LEU A 113 3.50 -3.84 -7.80
CA LEU A 113 2.91 -2.50 -7.89
C LEU A 113 1.46 -2.50 -7.40
N CYS A 114 1.01 -1.36 -6.90
CA CYS A 114 -0.39 -1.10 -6.58
C CYS A 114 -0.85 0.24 -7.13
N LYS A 115 -2.17 0.47 -7.07
CA LYS A 115 -2.80 1.72 -7.52
C LYS A 115 -3.59 2.32 -6.38
N ILE A 116 -3.47 3.63 -6.21
CA ILE A 116 -4.24 4.40 -5.24
C ILE A 116 -4.99 5.46 -6.01
N TYR A 117 -6.30 5.50 -5.81
CA TYR A 117 -7.19 6.48 -6.42
C TYR A 117 -7.71 7.47 -5.36
N SER A 118 -8.21 8.61 -5.83
CA SER A 118 -9.14 9.39 -5.00
C SER A 118 -10.45 8.61 -4.83
N PHE A 119 -11.22 8.92 -3.77
CA PHE A 119 -12.52 8.29 -3.57
C PHE A 119 -13.46 8.43 -4.77
N GLU A 120 -13.49 9.61 -5.40
CA GLU A 120 -14.35 9.88 -6.56
C GLU A 120 -13.97 9.08 -7.81
N GLU A 121 -12.68 8.84 -8.02
CA GLU A 121 -12.20 8.01 -9.14
C GLU A 121 -12.46 6.53 -8.86
N TYR A 122 -12.23 6.11 -7.61
CA TYR A 122 -12.44 4.74 -7.19
C TYR A 122 -13.90 4.31 -7.32
N ASP A 123 -14.84 5.18 -6.93
CA ASP A 123 -16.30 4.94 -7.02
C ASP A 123 -16.78 4.77 -8.47
N LYS A 124 -16.03 5.31 -9.45
CA LYS A 124 -16.32 5.17 -10.88
C LYS A 124 -15.74 3.90 -11.51
N LEU A 125 -14.91 3.14 -10.80
CA LEU A 125 -14.29 1.92 -11.33
C LEU A 125 -15.33 0.81 -11.46
N LYS A 126 -15.47 0.25 -12.67
CA LYS A 126 -16.35 -0.90 -12.93
C LYS A 126 -15.82 -2.21 -12.32
N ASN A 127 -14.50 -2.36 -12.33
CA ASN A 127 -13.81 -3.55 -11.83
C ASN A 127 -12.66 -3.11 -10.91
N ILE A 128 -12.62 -3.67 -9.71
CA ILE A 128 -11.60 -3.38 -8.70
C ILE A 128 -10.66 -4.59 -8.63
N SER A 129 -9.36 -4.38 -8.89
CA SER A 129 -8.35 -5.42 -8.70
C SER A 129 -7.88 -5.49 -7.24
N GLN A 130 -7.28 -6.61 -6.83
CA GLN A 130 -6.82 -6.82 -5.44
C GLN A 130 -5.80 -5.77 -4.98
N ASN A 131 -5.00 -5.21 -5.89
CA ASN A 131 -3.97 -4.22 -5.58
C ASN A 131 -4.45 -2.78 -5.87
N THR A 132 -5.77 -2.56 -5.82
CA THR A 132 -6.39 -1.25 -6.06
C THR A 132 -7.04 -0.72 -4.80
N PHE A 133 -6.50 0.40 -4.33
CA PHE A 133 -6.90 1.07 -3.12
C PHE A 133 -7.41 2.47 -3.44
N PHE A 134 -8.01 3.11 -2.43
CA PHE A 134 -8.32 4.53 -2.48
C PHE A 134 -7.98 5.23 -1.18
N THR A 135 -7.89 6.55 -1.26
CA THR A 135 -7.71 7.40 -0.09
C THR A 135 -8.63 8.61 -0.13
N ARG A 136 -9.20 8.95 1.03
CA ARG A 136 -9.95 10.20 1.27
C ARG A 136 -9.46 10.94 2.51
N ALA A 137 -8.44 10.40 3.17
CA ALA A 137 -7.95 10.89 4.44
C ALA A 137 -6.47 10.54 4.65
N LYS A 138 -5.79 11.34 5.48
CA LYS A 138 -4.41 11.11 5.89
C LYS A 138 -4.36 10.69 7.35
N TYR A 139 -3.37 9.89 7.73
CA TYR A 139 -3.14 9.44 9.10
C TYR A 139 -1.79 9.93 9.62
N TYR A 140 -1.81 10.83 10.59
CA TYR A 140 -0.57 11.36 11.18
C TYR A 140 -0.23 10.63 12.46
N THR A 141 0.83 9.81 12.43
CA THR A 141 1.28 9.04 13.59
C THR A 141 1.97 9.95 14.60
N ALA A 142 2.76 10.94 14.15
CA ALA A 142 3.48 11.84 15.04
C ALA A 142 2.56 12.85 15.77
N LYS A 143 1.38 13.15 15.21
CA LYS A 143 0.45 14.15 15.74
C LYS A 143 -0.77 13.51 16.41
N LYS A 144 -0.53 12.86 17.56
CA LYS A 144 -1.57 12.24 18.40
C LYS A 144 -2.37 11.15 17.67
N ASN A 145 -1.82 10.47 16.65
CA ASN A 145 -2.53 9.47 15.85
C ASN A 145 -3.83 10.03 15.26
N GLN A 146 -3.82 11.14 14.52
CA GLN A 146 -5.05 11.76 13.98
C GLN A 146 -5.33 11.32 12.55
N ILE A 147 -6.60 11.07 12.24
CA ILE A 147 -7.08 10.96 10.85
C ILE A 147 -7.56 12.35 10.42
N LEU A 148 -7.19 12.81 9.24
CA LEU A 148 -7.59 14.10 8.67
C LEU A 148 -8.26 13.86 7.32
N LEU A 149 -9.51 14.30 7.15
CA LEU A 149 -10.20 14.17 5.87
C LEU A 149 -9.63 15.17 4.86
N MET A 150 -9.51 14.72 3.62
CA MET A 150 -9.20 15.58 2.49
C MET A 150 -10.52 16.09 1.90
N LYS A 151 -10.81 17.39 2.05
CA LYS A 151 -11.97 18.03 1.43
C LYS A 151 -11.50 19.22 0.60
N ASN A 152 -11.75 19.19 -0.72
CA ASN A 152 -11.34 20.25 -1.66
C ASN A 152 -9.85 20.64 -1.53
N GLY A 153 -8.96 19.66 -1.30
CA GLY A 153 -7.53 19.90 -1.11
C GLY A 153 -7.12 20.47 0.25
N LYS A 154 -8.04 20.65 1.21
CA LYS A 154 -7.75 21.09 2.58
C LYS A 154 -7.91 19.94 3.58
N LEU A 155 -7.05 19.92 4.60
CA LEU A 155 -7.07 18.97 5.71
C LEU A 155 -8.07 19.46 6.77
N ASP A 156 -9.13 18.70 7.01
CA ASP A 156 -10.08 18.94 8.10
C ASP A 156 -9.87 17.94 9.25
N VAL A 157 -9.80 18.45 10.49
CA VAL A 157 -9.49 17.66 11.68
C VAL A 157 -10.67 16.76 12.07
N PHE A 158 -10.49 15.45 11.91
CA PHE A 158 -11.53 14.44 12.14
C PHE A 158 -11.74 14.07 13.62
N VAL A 159 -11.26 14.87 14.58
CA VAL A 159 -11.34 14.51 16.00
C VAL A 159 -12.07 15.58 16.79
N LYS A 160 -13.39 15.43 16.88
CA LYS A 160 -14.19 15.66 18.10
C LYS A 160 -15.48 14.85 17.97
N ASN A 161 -15.68 13.95 18.95
CA ASN A 161 -16.82 13.05 19.11
C ASN A 161 -18.16 13.70 18.70
N LEU A 162 -19.01 12.92 18.00
CA LEU A 162 -20.30 13.21 17.32
C LEU A 162 -20.29 13.49 15.81
N GLN A 163 -19.38 14.29 15.25
CA GLN A 163 -19.48 14.65 13.81
C GLN A 163 -19.24 13.47 12.84
N ILE A 164 -18.47 12.48 13.28
CA ILE A 164 -18.11 11.30 12.48
C ILE A 164 -19.34 10.44 12.22
N LEU A 165 -20.17 10.20 13.24
CA LEU A 165 -21.40 9.41 13.08
C LEU A 165 -22.30 10.09 12.04
N ILE A 166 -22.41 11.42 12.09
CA ILE A 166 -23.24 12.20 11.15
C ILE A 166 -22.67 12.15 9.73
N TYR A 167 -21.36 12.26 9.52
CA TYR A 167 -20.76 12.22 8.18
C TYR A 167 -20.78 10.81 7.55
N CYS A 168 -20.54 9.77 8.34
CA CYS A 168 -20.68 8.38 7.90
C CYS A 168 -22.14 8.04 7.59
N ILE A 169 -23.10 8.54 8.39
CA ILE A 169 -24.54 8.43 8.08
C ILE A 169 -24.90 9.22 6.82
N PHE A 170 -24.34 10.42 6.60
CA PHE A 170 -24.62 11.24 5.42
C PHE A 170 -24.11 10.62 4.11
N ASN A 171 -22.94 9.99 4.10
CA ASN A 171 -22.41 9.32 2.90
C ASN A 171 -22.99 7.92 2.69
N ALA A 172 -23.45 7.23 3.73
CA ALA A 172 -24.20 5.99 3.58
C ALA A 172 -25.58 6.20 2.90
N LYS A 173 -26.15 7.42 2.95
CA LYS A 173 -27.44 7.76 2.30
C LYS A 173 -27.41 7.78 0.77
N ASN A 174 -26.25 7.69 0.13
CA ASN A 174 -26.14 7.55 -1.33
C ASN A 174 -25.97 6.10 -1.80
N VAL A 175 -25.95 5.14 -0.87
CA VAL A 175 -26.13 3.72 -1.21
C VAL A 175 -27.62 3.51 -1.44
N LYS A 176 -28.00 3.36 -2.71
CA LYS A 176 -29.35 2.95 -3.13
C LYS A 176 -29.79 1.75 -2.30
N TYR A 177 -30.72 1.96 -1.37
CA TYR A 177 -31.72 1.05 -0.77
C TYR A 177 -31.98 1.49 0.69
N GLY A 178 -33.16 2.07 0.95
CA GLY A 178 -33.71 2.23 2.30
C GLY A 178 -33.85 3.67 2.79
N PHE A 179 -35.08 4.20 2.70
CA PHE A 179 -35.52 5.44 3.32
C PHE A 179 -35.13 5.53 4.79
N ILE A 180 -34.40 6.58 5.20
CA ILE A 180 -34.35 7.03 6.60
C ILE A 180 -34.36 8.56 6.68
N HIS A 181 -35.53 9.09 7.06
CA HIS A 181 -35.79 10.45 7.52
C HIS A 181 -35.14 10.66 8.90
N PHE A 182 -34.37 11.73 9.13
CA PHE A 182 -34.13 12.22 10.50
C PHE A 182 -33.91 13.73 10.55
N VAL A 183 -34.61 14.32 11.52
CA VAL A 183 -34.72 15.74 11.88
C VAL A 183 -33.46 16.19 12.64
N LEU A 184 -32.90 17.34 12.25
CA LEU A 184 -31.83 18.03 12.97
C LEU A 184 -32.42 18.76 14.19
N VAL A 185 -32.12 18.28 15.40
CA VAL A 185 -32.22 19.12 16.61
C VAL A 185 -30.86 19.76 16.84
N GLN A 186 -30.71 21.01 16.42
CA GLN A 186 -29.57 21.83 16.81
C GLN A 186 -29.72 22.24 18.27
N LYS A 187 -28.81 21.80 19.14
CA LYS A 187 -28.62 22.41 20.46
C LYS A 187 -27.56 23.49 20.33
N LYS A 188 -28.00 24.75 20.38
CA LYS A 188 -27.13 25.93 20.51
C LYS A 188 -26.36 25.84 21.83
N ILE A 189 -25.07 26.17 21.79
CA ILE A 189 -24.34 26.76 22.92
C ILE A 189 -24.33 28.26 22.65
#